data_AF-A0AAJ1R836-F1
#
_entry.id   AF-A0AAJ1R836-F1
#
_cell.length_a   1.000
_cell.length_b   1.000
_cell.length_c   1.000
_cell.angle_alpha   90.00
_cell.angle_beta   90.00
_cell.angle_gamma   90.00
#
_symmetry.space_group_name_H-M   'P 1'
#
loop_
_entity.id
_entity.type
_entity.pdbx_description
1 polymer ?
#
loop_
_entity_poly.entity_id
_entity_poly.type
_entity_poly.pdbx_seq_one_letter_code
_entity_poly.pdbx_strand_id
1 'polypeptide(L)'
;MQTNFFRQLAKLNLKGDLQLILRPTEENGFVLSILLNNEQCGDEARKLIPPVNLKGTAEELDNGFFETVGTPLQTASGLMVNMESFMKQMEEAKKKSAMEKEKSDKEKKEKETKDKKFTESLQKAVQFEKEGKYKDAWSALPKISDYPDKADNIRKKQEQYEVHLAPSLFSEPQEPQEISNI
;
A
#
# COMPACT_ATOMS: atom_id res chain seq x y z
N MET A 1 -13.19 -40.23 41.80
CA MET A 1 -12.02 -39.51 41.26
C MET A 1 -12.51 -38.20 40.67
N GLN A 2 -11.86 -37.07 40.95
CA GLN A 2 -12.31 -35.77 40.46
C GLN A 2 -11.90 -35.61 38.99
N THR A 3 -12.88 -35.61 38.08
CA THR A 3 -12.66 -35.51 36.63
C THR A 3 -12.08 -34.13 36.28
N ASN A 4 -10.81 -34.08 35.87
CA ASN A 4 -10.10 -32.83 35.53
C ASN A 4 -10.35 -32.35 34.09
N PHE A 5 -11.31 -32.93 33.38
CA PHE A 5 -11.58 -32.68 31.96
C PHE A 5 -11.72 -31.19 31.63
N PHE A 6 -12.71 -30.51 32.21
CA PHE A 6 -12.96 -29.09 31.91
C PHE A 6 -11.82 -28.16 32.37
N ARG A 7 -11.07 -28.54 33.42
CA ARG A 7 -9.90 -27.78 33.86
C ARG A 7 -8.76 -27.88 32.85
N GLN A 8 -8.52 -29.07 32.30
CA GLN A 8 -7.52 -29.25 31.25
C GLN A 8 -7.95 -28.54 29.97
N LEU A 9 -9.24 -28.61 29.62
CA LEU A 9 -9.78 -27.89 28.47
C LEU A 9 -9.58 -26.36 28.61
N ALA A 10 -9.84 -25.81 29.79
CA ALA A 10 -9.61 -24.39 30.06
C ALA A 10 -8.13 -23.98 29.93
N LYS A 11 -7.19 -24.86 30.28
CA LYS A 11 -5.74 -24.60 30.12
C LYS A 11 -5.31 -24.51 28.66
N LEU A 12 -6.04 -25.14 27.73
CA LEU A 12 -5.74 -25.06 26.31
C LEU A 12 -6.04 -23.67 25.73
N ASN A 13 -6.82 -22.83 26.43
CA ASN A 13 -7.16 -21.45 26.03
C ASN A 13 -7.61 -21.34 24.57
N LEU A 14 -8.43 -22.31 24.13
CA LEU A 14 -8.92 -22.40 22.77
C LEU A 14 -9.81 -21.18 22.45
N LYS A 15 -9.71 -20.68 21.22
CA LYS A 15 -10.54 -19.59 20.70
C LYS A 15 -11.51 -20.14 19.68
N GLY A 16 -12.81 -20.06 20.01
CA GLY A 16 -13.91 -20.56 19.18
C GLY A 16 -14.80 -21.55 19.94
N ASP A 17 -15.75 -22.11 19.20
CA ASP A 17 -16.69 -23.12 19.65
C ASP A 17 -16.09 -24.52 19.46
N LEU A 18 -16.03 -25.30 20.53
CA LEU A 18 -15.58 -26.67 20.49
C LEU A 18 -16.79 -27.61 20.45
N GLN A 19 -16.95 -28.34 19.35
CA GLN A 19 -17.97 -29.36 19.19
C GLN A 19 -17.38 -30.73 19.51
N LEU A 20 -18.01 -31.45 20.46
CA LEU A 20 -17.69 -32.83 20.77
C LEU A 20 -18.90 -33.69 20.46
N ILE A 21 -18.71 -34.69 19.60
CA ILE A 21 -19.73 -35.66 19.20
C ILE A 21 -19.25 -37.04 19.62
N LEU A 22 -19.94 -37.63 20.59
CA LEU A 22 -19.67 -39.00 21.05
C LEU A 22 -20.73 -39.95 20.46
N ARG A 23 -20.28 -40.96 19.73
CA ARG A 23 -21.14 -42.02 19.17
C ARG A 23 -20.78 -43.36 19.81
N PRO A 24 -21.69 -44.00 20.56
CA PRO A 24 -21.47 -45.36 21.05
C PRO A 24 -21.46 -46.37 19.89
N THR A 25 -20.67 -47.43 20.03
CA THR A 25 -20.58 -48.54 19.09
C THR A 25 -21.05 -49.84 19.74
N GLU A 26 -21.41 -50.84 18.93
CA GLU A 26 -21.99 -52.11 19.40
C GLU A 26 -21.04 -52.93 20.29
N GLU A 27 -19.72 -52.74 20.17
CA GLU A 27 -18.68 -53.49 20.88
C GLU A 27 -18.20 -52.82 22.18
N ASN A 28 -19.09 -52.12 22.90
CA ASN A 28 -18.76 -51.37 24.13
C ASN A 28 -17.67 -50.29 23.95
N GLY A 29 -17.46 -49.86 22.70
CA GLY A 29 -16.56 -48.76 22.32
C GLY A 29 -17.30 -47.47 22.00
N PHE A 30 -16.55 -46.39 21.85
CA PHE A 30 -17.03 -45.07 21.48
C PHE A 30 -16.20 -44.49 20.34
N VAL A 31 -16.85 -43.73 19.47
CA VAL A 31 -16.23 -42.87 18.47
C VAL A 31 -16.45 -41.42 18.90
N LEU A 32 -15.38 -40.70 19.18
CA LEU A 32 -15.40 -39.31 19.60
C LEU A 32 -14.87 -38.44 18.46
N SER A 33 -15.73 -37.55 17.94
CA SER A 33 -15.36 -36.56 16.93
C SER A 33 -15.31 -35.19 17.58
N ILE A 34 -14.21 -34.47 17.35
CA ILE A 34 -13.93 -33.19 17.99
C ILE A 34 -13.60 -32.18 16.89
N LEU A 35 -14.39 -31.11 16.82
CA LEU A 35 -14.20 -30.04 15.86
C LEU A 35 -14.11 -28.71 16.59
N LEU A 36 -13.03 -27.97 16.37
CA LEU A 36 -12.92 -26.59 16.80
C LEU A 36 -13.38 -25.69 15.65
N ASN A 37 -14.29 -24.76 15.92
CA ASN A 37 -14.79 -23.80 14.95
C ASN A 37 -14.70 -22.38 15.52
N ASN A 38 -13.94 -21.50 14.90
CA ASN A 38 -13.86 -20.10 15.33
C ASN A 38 -14.57 -19.18 14.34
N GLU A 39 -15.79 -18.74 14.66
CA GLU A 39 -16.56 -17.83 13.81
C GLU A 39 -15.91 -16.45 13.65
N GLN A 40 -15.04 -16.04 14.58
CA GLN A 40 -14.33 -14.75 14.53
C GLN A 40 -13.25 -14.72 13.44
N CYS A 41 -12.73 -15.89 13.06
CA CYS A 41 -11.76 -16.01 11.99
C CYS A 41 -12.46 -15.83 10.65
N GLY A 42 -12.45 -14.64 10.04
CA GLY A 42 -13.14 -14.37 8.76
C GLY A 42 -12.63 -15.16 7.54
N ASP A 43 -11.73 -16.12 7.73
CA ASP A 43 -11.14 -16.96 6.69
C ASP A 43 -11.95 -18.24 6.49
N GLU A 44 -12.30 -18.56 5.24
CA GLU A 44 -13.04 -19.78 4.89
C GLU A 44 -12.19 -21.06 5.04
N ALA A 45 -10.86 -20.94 5.06
CA ALA A 45 -9.94 -22.05 5.29
C ALA A 45 -10.14 -22.68 6.68
N ARG A 46 -10.78 -21.99 7.63
CA ARG A 46 -11.20 -22.57 8.91
C ARG A 46 -12.09 -23.80 8.74
N LYS A 47 -12.90 -23.85 7.67
CA LYS A 47 -13.81 -24.97 7.34
C LYS A 47 -13.06 -26.18 6.75
N LEU A 48 -11.83 -25.99 6.30
CA LEU A 48 -10.98 -27.06 5.77
C LEU A 48 -10.28 -27.84 6.87
N ILE A 49 -10.29 -27.34 8.11
CA ILE A 49 -9.66 -28.01 9.24
C ILE A 49 -10.50 -29.26 9.57
N PRO A 50 -9.92 -30.47 9.42
CA PRO A 50 -10.66 -31.69 9.64
C PRO A 50 -10.95 -31.90 11.14
N PRO A 51 -12.08 -32.54 11.48
CA PRO A 51 -12.34 -32.94 12.86
C PRO A 51 -11.37 -34.05 13.29
N VAL A 52 -10.96 -34.00 14.56
CA VAL A 52 -10.17 -35.05 15.19
C VAL A 52 -11.11 -36.17 15.61
N ASN A 53 -10.89 -37.37 15.08
CA ASN A 53 -11.69 -38.55 15.39
C ASN A 53 -10.87 -39.53 16.21
N LEU A 54 -11.42 -39.97 17.33
CA LEU A 54 -10.86 -41.01 18.19
C LEU A 54 -11.83 -42.18 18.26
N LYS A 55 -11.30 -43.40 18.32
CA LYS A 55 -12.08 -44.61 18.60
C LYS A 55 -11.41 -45.34 19.74
N GLY A 56 -12.18 -45.78 20.72
CA GLY A 56 -11.68 -46.55 21.85
C GLY A 56 -12.76 -46.84 22.88
N THR A 57 -12.39 -47.54 23.93
CA THR A 57 -13.20 -47.72 25.13
C THR A 57 -13.23 -46.43 25.96
N ALA A 58 -14.12 -46.35 26.95
CA ALA A 58 -14.20 -45.18 27.83
C ALA A 58 -12.88 -44.90 28.55
N GLU A 59 -12.17 -45.94 29.01
CA GLU A 59 -10.88 -45.78 29.71
C GLU A 59 -9.76 -45.29 28.79
N GLU A 60 -9.69 -45.78 27.55
CA GLU A 60 -8.70 -45.34 26.57
C GLU A 60 -8.92 -43.88 26.18
N LEU A 61 -10.19 -43.48 26.02
CA LEU A 61 -10.54 -42.09 25.75
C LEU A 61 -10.19 -41.22 26.94
N ASP A 62 -10.57 -41.57 28.16
CA ASP A 62 -10.29 -40.74 29.35
C ASP A 62 -8.79 -40.51 29.58
N ASN A 63 -7.96 -41.54 29.38
CA ASN A 63 -6.51 -41.44 29.57
C ASN A 63 -5.79 -40.79 28.38
N GLY A 64 -6.22 -41.09 27.15
CA GLY A 64 -5.55 -40.64 25.92
C GLY A 64 -6.12 -39.36 25.30
N PHE A 65 -7.25 -38.83 25.81
CA PHE A 65 -7.95 -37.68 25.22
C PHE A 65 -7.01 -36.48 25.08
N PHE A 66 -6.49 -35.93 26.18
CA PHE A 66 -5.70 -34.69 26.12
C PHE A 66 -4.34 -34.87 25.45
N GLU A 67 -3.76 -36.07 25.50
CA GLU A 67 -2.50 -36.38 24.81
C GLU A 67 -2.69 -36.36 23.29
N THR A 68 -3.78 -36.96 22.81
CA THR A 68 -4.05 -37.09 21.37
C THR A 68 -4.71 -35.84 20.80
N VAL A 69 -5.59 -35.17 21.55
CA VAL A 69 -6.39 -34.03 21.07
C VAL A 69 -5.80 -32.68 21.45
N GLY A 70 -4.95 -32.61 22.47
CA GLY A 70 -4.39 -31.35 22.96
C GLY A 70 -3.58 -30.64 21.87
N THR A 71 -2.63 -31.35 21.26
CA THR A 71 -1.79 -30.83 20.18
C THR A 71 -2.60 -30.37 18.96
N PRO A 72 -3.46 -31.20 18.32
CA PRO A 72 -4.21 -30.77 17.16
C PRO A 72 -5.21 -29.64 17.45
N LEU A 73 -5.83 -29.62 18.65
CA LEU A 73 -6.71 -28.51 19.03
C LEU A 73 -5.94 -27.20 19.23
N GLN A 74 -4.76 -27.24 19.86
CA GLN A 74 -3.90 -26.07 19.99
C GLN A 74 -3.41 -25.57 18.63
N THR A 75 -3.00 -26.46 17.74
CA THR A 75 -2.59 -26.09 16.38
C THR A 75 -3.75 -25.48 15.60
N ALA A 76 -4.94 -26.09 15.63
CA ALA A 76 -6.13 -25.56 14.97
C ALA A 76 -6.52 -24.18 15.53
N SER A 77 -6.54 -24.03 16.85
CA SER A 77 -6.84 -22.75 17.51
C SER A 77 -5.82 -21.67 17.16
N GLY A 78 -4.52 -22.02 17.20
CA GLY A 78 -3.44 -21.09 16.87
C GLY A 78 -3.50 -20.65 15.40
N LEU A 79 -3.78 -21.58 14.49
CA LEU A 79 -3.96 -21.28 13.07
C LEU A 79 -5.10 -20.28 12.85
N MET A 80 -6.28 -20.52 13.45
CA MET A 80 -7.45 -19.63 13.30
C MET A 80 -7.17 -18.22 13.85
N VAL A 81 -6.49 -18.12 15.00
CA VAL A 81 -6.11 -16.82 15.61
C VAL A 81 -5.08 -16.09 14.73
N ASN A 82 -4.09 -16.80 14.21
CA ASN A 82 -3.09 -16.22 13.32
C ASN A 82 -3.72 -15.74 12.01
N MET A 83 -4.65 -16.51 11.43
CA MET A 83 -5.40 -16.12 10.24
C MET A 83 -6.26 -14.88 10.49
N GLU A 84 -6.96 -14.80 11.63
CA GLU A 84 -7.73 -13.60 12.01
C GLU A 84 -6.82 -12.37 12.16
N SER A 85 -5.71 -12.51 12.89
CA SER A 85 -4.73 -11.43 13.07
C SER A 85 -4.13 -10.99 11.73
N PHE A 86 -3.79 -11.94 10.86
CA PHE A 86 -3.27 -11.68 9.53
C PHE A 86 -4.29 -10.95 8.65
N MET A 87 -5.56 -11.34 8.67
CA MET A 87 -6.62 -10.65 7.94
C MET A 87 -6.84 -9.23 8.47
N LYS A 88 -6.84 -9.03 9.80
CA LYS A 88 -6.90 -7.69 10.40
C LYS A 88 -5.71 -6.83 10.01
N GLN A 89 -4.49 -7.36 10.12
CA GLN A 89 -3.27 -6.67 9.71
C GLN A 89 -3.23 -6.39 8.21
N MET A 90 -3.72 -7.32 7.37
CA MET A 90 -3.81 -7.13 5.94
C MET A 90 -4.81 -6.02 5.61
N GLU A 91 -5.97 -5.97 6.24
CA GLU A 91 -6.95 -4.90 6.05
C GLU A 91 -6.41 -3.55 6.54
N GLU A 92 -5.70 -3.52 7.67
CA GLU A 92 -5.00 -2.31 8.13
C GLU A 92 -3.87 -1.88 7.18
N ALA A 93 -3.08 -2.82 6.68
CA ALA A 93 -2.01 -2.56 5.72
C ALA A 93 -2.58 -2.09 4.37
N LYS A 94 -3.70 -2.67 3.91
CA LYS A 94 -4.43 -2.18 2.73
C LYS A 94 -4.99 -0.79 2.96
N LYS A 95 -5.57 -0.50 4.13
CA LYS A 95 -6.05 0.85 4.47
C LYS A 95 -4.91 1.87 4.51
N LYS A 96 -3.78 1.53 5.14
CA LYS A 96 -2.58 2.38 5.14
C LYS A 96 -2.01 2.55 3.73
N SER A 97 -1.94 1.47 2.95
CA SER A 97 -1.49 1.51 1.55
C SER A 97 -2.44 2.30 0.66
N ALA A 98 -3.76 2.26 0.90
CA ALA A 98 -4.74 3.09 0.21
C ALA A 98 -4.60 4.56 0.59
N MET A 99 -4.40 4.88 1.87
CA MET A 99 -4.12 6.25 2.32
C MET A 99 -2.79 6.79 1.80
N GLU A 100 -1.77 5.93 1.67
CA GLU A 100 -0.46 6.30 1.13
C GLU A 100 -0.48 6.39 -0.40
N LYS A 101 -1.25 5.54 -1.07
CA LYS A 101 -1.58 5.70 -2.50
C LYS A 101 -2.38 6.97 -2.74
N GLU A 102 -3.38 7.32 -1.94
CA GLU A 102 -4.14 8.57 -2.09
C GLU A 102 -3.29 9.82 -1.81
N LYS A 103 -2.35 9.76 -0.84
CA LYS A 103 -1.37 10.84 -0.64
C LYS A 103 -0.38 10.94 -1.81
N SER A 104 0.12 9.82 -2.31
CA SER A 104 1.03 9.76 -3.46
C SER A 104 0.36 10.19 -4.77
N ASP A 105 -0.91 9.84 -5.00
CA ASP A 105 -1.71 10.24 -6.17
C ASP A 105 -2.06 11.74 -6.12
N LYS A 106 -2.31 12.31 -4.93
CA LYS A 106 -2.49 13.76 -4.77
C LYS A 106 -1.21 14.52 -5.09
N GLU A 107 -0.06 14.09 -4.58
CA GLU A 107 1.23 14.73 -4.89
C GLU A 107 1.66 14.55 -6.37
N LYS A 108 1.37 13.40 -6.98
CA LYS A 108 1.65 13.16 -8.42
C LYS A 108 0.73 13.95 -9.34
N LYS A 109 -0.58 14.06 -9.04
CA LYS A 109 -1.50 14.89 -9.83
C LYS A 109 -1.18 16.38 -9.73
N GLU A 110 -0.72 16.87 -8.58
CA GLU A 110 -0.31 18.27 -8.45
C GLU A 110 1.00 18.57 -9.18
N LYS A 111 1.98 17.66 -9.16
CA LYS A 111 3.20 17.79 -9.96
C LYS A 111 2.92 17.71 -11.46
N GLU A 112 2.13 16.74 -11.92
CA GLU A 112 1.80 16.61 -13.34
C GLU A 112 1.00 17.79 -13.90
N THR A 113 0.09 18.39 -13.13
CA THR A 113 -0.67 19.57 -13.58
C THR A 113 0.17 20.85 -13.61
N LYS A 114 1.09 21.02 -12.64
CA LYS A 114 2.09 22.09 -12.65
C LYS A 114 3.09 21.92 -13.80
N ASP A 115 3.57 20.70 -14.04
CA ASP A 115 4.49 20.40 -15.14
C ASP A 115 3.85 20.59 -16.54
N LYS A 116 2.57 20.21 -16.71
CA LYS A 116 1.83 20.44 -17.96
C LYS A 116 1.63 21.93 -18.23
N LYS A 117 1.19 22.72 -17.24
CA LYS A 117 1.04 24.18 -17.38
C LYS A 117 2.36 24.90 -17.64
N PHE A 118 3.45 24.47 -16.99
CA PHE A 118 4.79 24.98 -17.25
C PHE A 118 5.20 24.74 -18.71
N THR A 119 5.01 23.51 -19.20
CA THR A 119 5.42 23.11 -20.56
C THR A 119 4.60 23.84 -21.62
N GLU A 120 3.28 23.98 -21.44
CA GLU A 120 2.42 24.74 -22.35
C GLU A 120 2.79 26.23 -22.41
N SER A 121 3.05 26.86 -21.25
CA SER A 121 3.42 28.28 -21.19
C SER A 121 4.78 28.53 -21.85
N LEU A 122 5.74 27.63 -21.60
CA LEU A 122 7.07 27.68 -22.22
C LEU A 122 7.01 27.43 -23.74
N GLN A 123 6.15 26.52 -24.20
CA GLN A 123 5.94 26.30 -25.63
C GLN A 123 5.30 27.50 -26.32
N LYS A 124 4.30 28.15 -25.68
CA LYS A 124 3.72 29.40 -26.19
C LYS A 124 4.76 30.51 -26.30
N ALA A 125 5.60 30.68 -25.28
CA ALA A 125 6.68 31.65 -25.32
C ALA A 125 7.66 31.39 -26.49
N VAL A 126 8.06 30.13 -26.72
CA VAL A 126 8.92 29.75 -27.85
C VAL A 126 8.24 29.93 -29.21
N GLN A 127 6.92 29.75 -29.28
CA GLN A 127 6.18 30.01 -30.52
C GLN A 127 6.17 31.50 -30.86
N PHE A 128 5.97 32.37 -29.87
CA PHE A 128 6.07 33.82 -30.06
C PHE A 128 7.50 34.28 -30.42
N GLU A 129 8.52 33.63 -29.87
CA GLU A 129 9.92 33.83 -30.27
C GLU A 129 10.14 33.49 -31.75
N LYS A 130 9.63 32.35 -32.23
CA LYS A 130 9.70 31.95 -33.65
C LYS A 130 8.95 32.92 -34.58
N GLU A 131 7.88 33.55 -34.07
CA GLU A 131 7.12 34.57 -34.77
C GLU A 131 7.74 35.98 -34.66
N GLY A 132 8.90 36.12 -33.99
CA GLY A 132 9.61 37.39 -33.81
C GLY A 132 8.97 38.35 -32.80
N LYS A 133 7.99 37.90 -32.02
CA LYS A 133 7.25 38.68 -31.02
C LYS A 133 7.83 38.46 -29.62
N TYR A 134 9.05 38.96 -29.40
CA TYR A 134 9.78 38.80 -28.14
C TYR A 134 9.05 39.40 -26.91
N LYS A 135 8.26 40.46 -27.10
CA LYS A 135 7.40 41.07 -26.06
C LYS A 135 6.31 40.14 -25.53
N ASP A 136 5.66 39.44 -26.45
CA ASP A 136 4.61 38.48 -26.13
C ASP A 136 5.21 37.18 -25.59
N ALA A 137 6.38 36.78 -26.12
CA ALA A 137 7.16 35.64 -25.63
C ALA A 137 7.57 35.81 -24.15
N TRP A 138 8.09 36.99 -23.78
CA TRP A 138 8.44 37.31 -22.38
C TRP A 138 7.22 37.26 -21.45
N SER A 139 6.10 37.84 -21.88
CA SER A 139 4.87 37.88 -21.07
C SER A 139 4.22 36.50 -20.92
N ALA A 140 4.43 35.60 -21.88
CA ALA A 140 3.96 34.23 -21.85
C ALA A 140 4.85 33.27 -21.05
N LEU A 141 6.06 33.69 -20.63
CA LEU A 141 6.93 32.86 -19.80
C LEU A 141 6.30 32.64 -18.41
N PRO A 142 6.35 31.40 -17.89
CA PRO A 142 5.88 31.11 -16.54
C PRO A 142 6.74 31.86 -15.51
N LYS A 143 6.15 32.35 -14.42
CA LYS A 143 6.88 33.10 -13.39
C LYS A 143 7.74 32.17 -12.54
N ILE A 144 8.91 32.65 -12.16
CA ILE A 144 9.84 31.95 -11.26
C ILE A 144 9.16 31.61 -9.91
N SER A 145 8.28 32.49 -9.42
CA SER A 145 7.53 32.27 -8.17
C SER A 145 6.59 31.06 -8.23
N ASP A 146 6.12 30.67 -9.41
CA ASP A 146 5.20 29.55 -9.58
C ASP A 146 5.93 28.21 -9.79
N TYR A 147 7.21 28.25 -10.20
CA TYR A 147 8.03 27.08 -10.52
C TYR A 147 9.48 27.22 -10.01
N PRO A 148 9.69 27.17 -8.69
CA PRO A 148 11.02 27.33 -8.08
C PRO A 148 12.01 26.25 -8.55
N ASP A 149 11.56 25.02 -8.81
CA ASP A 149 12.39 23.92 -9.34
C ASP A 149 12.91 24.17 -10.77
N LYS A 150 12.31 25.10 -11.53
CA LYS A 150 12.70 25.43 -12.91
C LYS A 150 13.09 26.89 -13.08
N ALA A 151 13.32 27.59 -11.96
CA ALA A 151 13.66 29.00 -11.88
C ALA A 151 14.84 29.37 -12.79
N ASP A 152 15.91 28.57 -12.80
CA ASP A 152 17.10 28.82 -13.61
C ASP A 152 16.84 28.79 -15.12
N ASN A 153 15.94 27.91 -15.58
CA ASN A 153 15.58 27.83 -17.00
C ASN A 153 14.67 28.99 -17.42
N ILE A 154 13.73 29.38 -16.56
CA ILE A 154 12.88 30.56 -16.79
C ILE A 154 13.75 31.80 -16.87
N ARG A 155 14.65 31.99 -15.91
CA ARG A 155 15.53 33.16 -15.83
C ARG A 155 16.42 33.30 -17.06
N LYS A 156 17.01 32.20 -17.54
CA LYS A 156 17.81 32.20 -18.77
C LYS A 156 17.00 32.61 -20.00
N LYS A 157 15.77 32.11 -20.16
CA LYS A 157 14.89 32.48 -21.28
C LYS A 157 14.37 33.90 -21.17
N GLN A 158 14.10 34.33 -19.96
CA GLN A 158 13.83 35.72 -19.64
C GLN A 158 14.99 36.55 -20.17
N GLU A 159 16.19 36.43 -19.61
CA GLU A 159 17.36 37.23 -20.02
C GLU A 159 17.56 37.25 -21.56
N GLN A 160 17.36 36.13 -22.25
CA GLN A 160 17.38 36.07 -23.72
C GLN A 160 16.33 36.95 -24.39
N TYR A 161 15.07 36.89 -23.96
CA TYR A 161 14.01 37.72 -24.51
C TYR A 161 14.15 39.19 -24.12
N GLU A 162 14.64 39.50 -22.92
CA GLU A 162 14.97 40.86 -22.48
C GLU A 162 16.04 41.52 -23.35
N VAL A 163 17.07 40.77 -23.77
CA VAL A 163 18.11 41.26 -24.69
C VAL A 163 17.52 41.62 -26.06
N HIS A 164 16.47 40.94 -26.51
CA HIS A 164 15.76 41.27 -27.76
C HIS A 164 14.68 42.36 -27.60
N LEU A 165 14.17 42.55 -26.38
CA LEU A 165 13.14 43.53 -26.02
C LEU A 165 13.70 44.91 -25.69
N ALA A 166 14.88 44.95 -25.06
CA ALA A 166 15.63 46.16 -24.87
C ALA A 166 16.24 46.54 -26.23
N PRO A 167 15.78 47.62 -26.89
CA PRO A 167 16.59 48.17 -27.97
C PRO A 167 17.92 48.55 -27.33
N SER A 168 19.03 48.15 -27.95
CA SER A 168 20.36 48.40 -27.42
C SER A 168 20.55 49.90 -27.14
N LEU A 169 20.37 50.32 -25.89
CA LEU A 169 20.63 51.69 -25.43
C LEU A 169 22.13 51.94 -25.24
N PHE A 170 22.98 50.95 -25.54
CA PHE A 170 24.45 51.02 -25.43
C PHE A 170 25.20 50.32 -26.57
N SER A 171 24.57 50.10 -27.73
CA SER A 171 25.35 49.79 -28.95
C SER A 171 25.58 51.07 -29.73
N GLU A 172 26.76 51.63 -29.51
CA GLU A 172 27.40 52.60 -30.40
C GLU A 172 27.48 52.01 -31.83
N PRO A 173 27.27 52.81 -32.89
CA PRO A 173 27.48 52.34 -34.25
C PRO A 173 28.98 52.07 -34.46
N GLN A 174 29.36 50.80 -34.62
CA GLN A 174 30.64 50.50 -35.25
C GLN A 174 30.50 50.78 -36.75
N GLU A 175 30.94 51.96 -37.15
CA GLU A 175 31.26 52.25 -38.54
C GLU A 175 32.37 51.30 -39.05
N PRO A 176 32.26 50.82 -40.30
CA PRO A 176 33.25 49.92 -40.88
C PRO A 176 34.55 50.67 -41.17
N GLN A 177 35.64 50.29 -40.51
CA GLN A 177 36.97 50.66 -40.95
C GLN A 177 37.38 49.76 -42.12
N GLU A 178 37.19 50.26 -43.33
CA GLU A 178 37.87 49.76 -44.51
C GLU A 178 39.38 49.88 -44.35
N ILE A 179 40.05 48.76 -44.64
CA ILE A 179 41.49 48.65 -44.70
C ILE A 179 41.93 49.07 -46.11
N SER A 180 42.92 49.97 -46.19
CA SER A 180 44.09 49.89 -47.08
C SER A 180 44.42 51.13 -47.93
N ASN A 181 45.69 51.54 -47.75
CA ASN A 181 46.68 51.82 -48.79
C ASN A 181 46.75 53.18 -49.50
N ILE A 182 47.95 53.76 -49.31
CA ILE A 182 48.73 54.77 -50.06
C ILE A 182 48.59 56.21 -49.58
#